data_AF-A7S2X8-F1
#
_entry.id   AF-A7S2X8-F1
#
_cell.length_a   1.000
_cell.length_b   1.000
_cell.length_c   1.000
_cell.angle_alpha   90.00
_cell.angle_beta   90.00
_cell.angle_gamma   90.00
#
_symmetry.space_group_name_H-M   'P 1'
#
loop_
_entity.id
_entity.type
_entity.pdbx_description
1 polymer ?
#
loop_
_entity_poly.entity_id
_entity_poly.type
_entity_poly.pdbx_seq_one_letter_code
_entity_poly.pdbx_strand_id
1 'polypeptide(L)' 'SALVASEILKRQSPSARATVIEKWASVAEVCRNLHNFNSVLEITSAFMTSSVFRLKKTWEKVSK' A
#
# COMPACT_ATOMS: atom_id res chain seq x y z
N SER A 1 -6.33 -2.98 -8.00
CA SER A 1 -6.28 -2.53 -6.58
C SER A 1 -6.53 -3.66 -5.58
N ALA A 2 -7.45 -4.61 -5.87
CA ALA A 2 -7.80 -5.70 -4.96
C ALA A 2 -6.61 -6.57 -4.51
N LEU A 3 -5.62 -6.81 -5.38
CA LEU A 3 -4.43 -7.59 -5.04
C LEU A 3 -3.58 -6.90 -3.96
N VAL A 4 -3.27 -5.62 -4.14
CA VAL A 4 -2.49 -4.81 -3.18
C VAL A 4 -3.19 -4.77 -1.83
N ALA A 5 -4.48 -4.44 -1.81
CA ALA A 5 -5.28 -4.41 -0.59
C ALA A 5 -5.31 -5.79 0.10
N SER A 6 -5.48 -6.87 -0.67
CA SER A 6 -5.49 -8.23 -0.14
C SER A 6 -4.13 -8.65 0.44
N GLU A 7 -3.01 -8.29 -0.20
CA GLU A 7 -1.67 -8.62 0.31
C GLU A 7 -1.38 -7.90 1.62
N ILE A 8 -1.83 -6.65 1.77
CA ILE A 8 -1.77 -5.91 3.03
C ILE A 8 -2.63 -6.62 4.09
N LEU A 9 -3.90 -6.89 3.80
CA LEU A 9 -4.84 -7.45 4.77
C LEU A 9 -4.51 -8.88 5.21
N LYS A 10 -3.76 -9.65 4.40
CA LYS A 10 -3.26 -10.98 4.77
C LYS A 10 -2.23 -10.96 5.90
N ARG A 11 -1.59 -9.82 6.21
CA ARG A 11 -0.59 -9.76 7.29
C ARG A 11 -1.25 -9.50 8.64
N GLN A 12 -0.94 -10.36 9.60
CA GLN A 12 -1.57 -10.36 10.92
C GLN A 12 -1.12 -9.17 11.79
N SER A 13 0.18 -8.87 11.82
CA SER A 13 0.70 -7.78 12.66
C SER A 13 0.68 -6.43 11.96
N PRO A 14 0.46 -5.32 12.69
CA PRO A 14 0.56 -3.96 12.13
C PRO A 14 1.92 -3.67 11.49
N SER A 15 3.01 -4.19 12.07
CA SER A 15 4.36 -4.01 11.52
C SER A 15 4.53 -4.70 10.17
N ALA A 16 4.06 -5.95 10.05
CA ALA A 16 4.16 -6.68 8.79
C ALA A 16 3.30 -6.04 7.69
N ARG A 17 2.15 -5.46 8.04
CA ARG A 17 1.35 -4.67 7.09
C ARG A 17 2.07 -3.40 6.64
N ALA A 18 2.70 -2.67 7.55
CA ALA A 18 3.46 -1.47 7.22
C ALA A 18 4.59 -1.77 6.22
N THR A 19 5.34 -2.85 6.44
CA THR A 19 6.38 -3.30 5.48
C THR A 19 5.82 -3.60 4.09
N VAL A 20 4.62 -4.20 4.00
CA VAL A 20 3.98 -4.46 2.70
C VAL A 20 3.51 -3.15 2.05
N ILE A 21 2.99 -2.20 2.82
CA ILE A 21 2.62 -0.86 2.32
C ILE A 21 3.86 -0.15 1.75
N GLU A 22 4.97 -0.13 2.50
CA GLU A 22 6.24 0.47 2.06
C GLU A 22 6.76 -0.18 0.78
N LYS A 23 6.74 -1.51 0.70
CA LYS A 23 7.10 -2.24 -0.53
C LYS A 23 6.26 -1.78 -1.71
N TRP A 24 4.93 -1.68 -1.56
CA TRP A 24 4.06 -1.23 -2.64
C TRP A 24 4.24 0.24 -2.98
N ALA A 25 4.59 1.09 -2.00
CA ALA A 25 4.95 2.49 -2.24
C ALA A 25 6.22 2.59 -3.11
N SER A 26 7.26 1.79 -2.82
CA SER A 26 8.45 1.72 -3.67
C SER A 26 8.13 1.23 -5.09
N VAL A 27 7.23 0.26 -5.24
CA VAL A 27 6.77 -0.19 -6.57
C VAL A 27 6.04 0.95 -7.30
N ALA A 28 5.18 1.71 -6.61
CA ALA A 28 4.50 2.86 -7.21
C ALA A 28 5.50 3.93 -7.68
N GLU A 29 6.58 4.15 -6.94
CA GLU A 29 7.66 5.05 -7.36
C GLU A 29 8.36 4.58 -8.64
N VAL A 30 8.65 3.28 -8.76
CA VAL A 30 9.18 2.70 -10.01
C VAL A 30 8.19 2.89 -11.16
N CYS A 31 6.91 2.59 -10.95
CA CYS A 31 5.87 2.80 -11.97
C CYS A 31 5.79 4.27 -12.42
N ARG A 32 5.92 5.21 -11.47
CA ARG A 32 5.95 6.65 -11.77
C ARG A 32 7.13 7.01 -12.66
N ASN A 33 8.32 6.49 -12.36
CA ASN A 33 9.54 6.75 -13.15
C ASN A 33 9.47 6.15 -14.56
N LEU A 34 8.66 5.11 -14.75
CA LEU A 34 8.36 4.51 -16.06
C LEU A 34 7.17 5.17 -16.78
N HIS A 35 6.65 6.29 -16.25
CA HIS A 35 5.45 6.96 -16.76
C HIS A 35 4.19 6.06 -16.82
N ASN A 36 4.16 4.99 -16.02
CA ASN A 36 3.01 4.11 -15.89
C ASN A 36 2.07 4.59 -14.78
N PHE A 37 1.32 5.66 -15.07
CA PHE A 37 0.43 6.30 -14.10
C PHE A 37 -0.80 5.46 -13.75
N ASN A 38 -1.22 4.54 -14.62
CA ASN A 38 -2.32 3.62 -14.32
C ASN A 38 -1.96 2.71 -13.13
N SER A 39 -0.75 2.14 -13.13
CA SER A 39 -0.29 1.33 -11.99
C SER A 39 -0.08 2.16 -10.71
N VAL A 40 0.39 3.40 -10.84
CA VAL A 40 0.47 4.34 -9.68
C VAL A 40 -0.91 4.56 -9.09
N LEU A 41 -1.92 4.86 -9.92
CA LEU A 41 -3.31 5.04 -9.49
C LEU A 41 -3.89 3.77 -8.86
N GLU A 42 -3.57 2.60 -9.44
CA GLU A 42 -4.06 1.33 -8.91
C GLU A 42 -3.50 1.02 -7.51
N ILE A 43 -2.22 1.29 -7.27
CA ILE A 43 -1.57 1.08 -5.97
C ILE A 43 -2.09 2.10 -4.95
N THR A 44 -2.10 3.38 -5.31
CA THR A 44 -2.55 4.45 -4.41
C THR A 44 -4.03 4.32 -4.06
N SER A 45 -4.90 3.96 -5.01
CA SER A 45 -6.31 3.68 -4.71
C SER A 45 -6.50 2.51 -3.76
N ALA A 46 -5.64 1.48 -3.81
CA ALA A 46 -5.68 0.37 -2.86
C ALA A 46 -5.41 0.84 -1.42
N PHE A 47 -4.49 1.78 -1.21
CA PHE A 47 -4.21 2.39 0.09
C PHE A 47 -5.39 3.19 0.65
N MET A 48 -6.16 3.82 -0.25
CA MET A 48 -7.31 4.65 0.10
C MET A 48 -8.62 3.85 0.26
N THR A 49 -8.63 2.55 -0.02
CA THR A 49 -9.80 1.70 0.24
C THR A 49 -10.15 1.70 1.73
N SER A 50 -11.44 1.70 2.06
CA SER A 50 -11.92 1.71 3.47
C SER A 50 -11.37 0.56 4.31
N SER A 51 -10.97 -0.55 3.68
CA SER A 51 -10.37 -1.70 4.35
C SER A 51 -8.93 -1.47 4.80
N VAL A 52 -8.15 -0.68 4.06
CA VAL A 52 -6.75 -0.36 4.37
C VAL A 52 -6.66 0.98 5.13
N PHE A 53 -7.39 2.00 4.70
CA PHE A 53 -7.30 3.35 5.26
C PHE A 53 -7.65 3.41 6.75
N ARG A 54 -8.59 2.57 7.22
CA ARG A 54 -9.01 2.54 8.63
C ARG A 54 -7.95 1.99 9.60
N LEU A 55 -6.87 1.36 9.10
CA LEU A 55 -5.89 0.63 9.92
C LEU A 55 -4.89 1.56 10.64
N LYS A 56 -5.36 2.41 11.56
CA LYS A 56 -4.56 3.47 12.22
C LYS A 56 -3.21 2.99 12.78
N LYS A 57 -3.20 1.91 13.57
CA LYS A 57 -1.98 1.30 14.14
C LYS A 57 -0.95 0.81 13.09
N THR A 58 -1.41 0.56 11.87
CA THR A 58 -0.54 0.18 10.75
C THR A 58 0.10 1.42 10.16
N TRP A 59 -0.70 2.45 9.88
CA TRP A 59 -0.23 3.73 9.33
C TRP A 59 0.75 4.46 10.25
N GLU A 60 0.60 4.34 11.57
CA GLU A 60 1.58 4.83 12.56
C GLU A 60 2.97 4.17 12.44
N LYS A 61 3.06 2.99 11.82
CA LYS A 61 4.30 2.22 11.63
C LYS A 61 4.90 2.36 10.23
N VAL A 62 4.20 3.02 9.31
CA VAL A 62 4.75 3.33 7.98
C VAL A 62 5.70 4.51 8.16
N SER A 63 6.92 4.38 7.63
CA SER A 63 7.92 5.44 7.68
C SER A 63 7.40 6.71 6.99
N LYS A 64 7.70 7.88 7.56
CA LYS A 64 7.34 9.18 6.98
C LYS A 64 8.30 9.58 5.87
#